data_AF-A0A821YBI7-F1
#
_entry.id   AF-A0A821YBI7-F1
#
_cell.length_a   1.000
_cell.length_b   1.000
_cell.length_c   1.000
_cell.angle_alpha   90.00
_cell.angle_beta   90.00
_cell.angle_gamma   90.00
#
_symmetry.space_group_name_H-M   'P 1'
#
loop_
_entity.id
_entity.type
_entity.pdbx_description
1 polymer ?
#
loop_
_entity_poly.entity_id
_entity_poly.type
_entity_poly.pdbx_seq_one_letter_code
_entity_poly.pdbx_strand_id
1 'polypeptide(L)'
;MDEEGKLPLKRVELSLSKFNEVAIPHHLDLLRQHKANILKYEETGDYSRVRCEQVHARRVSSQLRALLGEMEALRRQVCCADRARFDKLTQHSRDLTLKAIMDYLGVIERSCIAIVESNQTRASACGEARVLLLLFSS
;
A
#
# COMPACT_ATOMS: atom_id res chain seq x y z
N MET A 1 -31.14 21.01 -7.95
CA MET A 1 -30.32 22.23 -7.72
C MET A 1 -29.41 21.84 -6.57
N ASP A 2 -28.21 21.33 -6.89
CA ASP A 2 -27.36 20.59 -5.93
C ASP A 2 -25.89 21.02 -6.02
N GLU A 3 -25.66 22.32 -6.21
CA GLU A 3 -24.34 22.96 -6.19
C GLU A 3 -24.21 23.95 -5.01
N GLU A 4 -25.14 23.95 -4.06
CA GLU A 4 -25.04 24.72 -2.82
C GLU A 4 -23.93 24.08 -1.94
N GLY A 5 -22.83 24.78 -1.72
CA GLY A 5 -21.72 24.31 -0.86
C GLY A 5 -20.61 23.51 -1.57
N LYS A 6 -20.62 23.42 -2.91
CA LYS A 6 -19.48 22.87 -3.66
C LYS A 6 -18.36 23.90 -3.80
N LEU A 7 -17.11 23.43 -3.77
CA LEU A 7 -15.92 24.25 -3.87
C LEU A 7 -15.44 24.33 -5.33
N PRO A 8 -15.07 25.52 -5.83
CA PRO A 8 -14.37 25.64 -7.10
C PRO A 8 -12.95 25.05 -6.97
N LEU A 9 -12.39 24.56 -8.08
CA LEU A 9 -11.09 23.89 -8.07
C LEU A 9 -9.98 24.74 -7.41
N LYS A 10 -10.00 26.06 -7.64
CA LYS A 10 -9.03 27.02 -7.09
C LYS A 10 -8.90 26.94 -5.57
N ARG A 11 -9.97 26.60 -4.84
CA ARG A 11 -9.93 26.49 -3.37
C ARG A 11 -9.25 25.22 -2.89
N VAL A 12 -9.18 24.19 -3.71
CA VAL A 12 -8.59 22.89 -3.36
C VAL A 12 -7.20 22.68 -3.99
N GLU A 13 -6.70 23.63 -4.79
CA GLU A 13 -5.40 23.56 -5.46
C GLU A 13 -4.23 23.36 -4.49
N LEU A 14 -4.25 24.02 -3.33
CA LEU A 14 -3.20 23.84 -2.31
C LEU A 14 -3.20 22.41 -1.74
N SER A 15 -4.40 21.88 -1.46
CA SER A 15 -4.55 20.50 -0.99
C SER A 15 -4.09 19.50 -2.06
N LEU A 16 -4.42 19.75 -3.33
CA LEU A 16 -3.97 18.93 -4.46
C LEU A 16 -2.44 18.91 -4.60
N SER A 17 -1.81 20.08 -4.57
CA SER A 17 -0.35 20.21 -4.60
C SER A 17 0.29 19.45 -3.43
N LYS A 18 -0.25 19.59 -2.21
CA LYS A 18 0.23 18.83 -1.05
C LYS A 18 0.14 17.31 -1.25
N PHE A 19 -0.94 16.79 -1.81
CA PHE A 19 -1.06 15.37 -2.10
C PHE A 19 -0.03 14.92 -3.14
N ASN A 20 0.03 15.63 -4.26
CA ASN A 20 0.81 15.23 -5.43
C ASN A 20 2.32 15.40 -5.25
N GLU A 21 2.75 16.46 -4.56
CA GLU A 21 4.17 16.84 -4.48
C GLU A 21 4.83 16.39 -3.19
N VAL A 22 4.07 16.19 -2.12
CA VAL A 22 4.63 15.93 -0.79
C VAL A 22 4.15 14.60 -0.20
N ALA A 23 2.85 14.47 0.06
CA ALA A 23 2.35 13.37 0.88
C ALA A 23 2.46 12.01 0.18
N ILE A 24 2.03 11.90 -1.08
CA ILE A 24 2.08 10.65 -1.83
C ILE A 24 3.53 10.26 -2.15
N PRO A 25 4.37 11.14 -2.73
CA PRO A 25 5.76 10.81 -3.02
C PRO A 25 6.54 10.30 -1.80
N HIS A 26 6.37 10.96 -0.65
CA HIS A 26 7.04 10.55 0.59
C HIS A 26 6.69 9.12 1.01
N HIS A 27 5.40 8.77 1.02
CA HIS A 27 4.98 7.42 1.41
C HIS A 27 5.31 6.37 0.34
N LEU A 28 5.36 6.75 -0.94
CA LEU A 28 5.85 5.87 -2.01
C LEU A 28 7.33 5.51 -1.81
N ASP A 29 8.16 6.48 -1.46
CA ASP A 29 9.58 6.25 -1.18
C ASP A 29 9.79 5.33 0.01
N LEU A 30 9.05 5.55 1.10
CA LEU A 30 9.08 4.65 2.26
C LEU A 30 8.67 3.23 1.90
N LEU A 31 7.58 3.06 1.14
CA LEU A 31 7.11 1.74 0.74
C LEU A 31 8.14 1.02 -0.14
N ARG A 32 8.77 1.74 -1.07
CA ARG A 32 9.85 1.23 -1.92
C ARG A 32 11.06 0.80 -1.09
N GLN A 33 11.44 1.59 -0.08
CA GLN A 33 12.54 1.27 0.82
C GLN A 33 12.27 0.00 1.63
N HIS A 34 11.10 -0.12 2.26
CA HIS A 34 10.74 -1.33 3.01
C HIS A 34 10.70 -2.57 2.11
N LYS A 35 10.19 -2.44 0.87
CA LYS A 35 10.24 -3.52 -0.12
C LYS A 35 11.68 -3.98 -0.42
N ALA A 36 12.60 -3.04 -0.65
CA ALA A 36 14.00 -3.38 -0.89
C ALA A 36 14.64 -4.07 0.32
N ASN A 37 14.34 -3.61 1.54
CA ASN A 37 14.83 -4.22 2.76
C ASN A 37 14.31 -5.65 2.96
N ILE A 38 13.01 -5.90 2.66
CA ILE A 38 12.43 -7.24 2.73
C ILE A 38 13.23 -8.22 1.86
N LEU A 39 13.43 -7.88 0.57
CA LEU A 39 14.17 -8.73 -0.36
C LEU A 39 15.61 -8.96 0.12
N LYS A 40 16.29 -7.89 0.57
CA LYS A 40 17.65 -7.98 1.10
C LYS A 40 17.75 -8.92 2.32
N TYR A 41 16.82 -8.83 3.27
CA TYR A 41 16.86 -9.66 4.48
C TYR A 41 16.44 -11.10 4.21
N GLU A 42 15.58 -11.32 3.23
CA GLU A 42 15.19 -12.65 2.73
C GLU A 42 16.39 -13.38 2.14
N GLU A 43 17.20 -12.72 1.31
CA GLU A 43 18.45 -13.28 0.77
C GLU A 43 19.45 -13.69 1.87
N THR A 44 19.49 -12.95 2.98
CA THR A 44 20.36 -13.27 4.13
C THR A 44 19.76 -14.25 5.13
N GLY A 45 18.48 -14.66 4.94
CA GLY A 45 17.77 -15.54 5.86
C GLY A 45 17.36 -14.91 7.20
N ASP A 46 17.41 -13.58 7.34
CA ASP A 46 17.02 -12.86 8.56
C ASP A 46 15.51 -12.60 8.59
N TYR A 47 14.75 -13.69 8.82
CA TYR A 47 13.29 -13.65 8.80
C TYR A 47 12.67 -12.80 9.93
N SER A 48 13.43 -12.51 10.99
CA SER A 48 12.98 -11.60 12.05
C SER A 48 12.88 -10.18 11.50
N ARG A 49 13.93 -9.72 10.82
CA ARG A 49 13.92 -8.41 10.15
C ARG A 49 12.92 -8.34 9.00
N VAL A 50 12.78 -9.42 8.22
CA VAL A 50 11.72 -9.50 7.21
C VAL A 50 10.36 -9.20 7.82
N ARG A 51 9.96 -9.90 8.90
CA ARG A 51 8.66 -9.67 9.56
C ARG A 51 8.50 -8.24 10.06
N CYS A 52 9.55 -7.65 10.65
CA CYS A 52 9.52 -6.25 11.06
C CYS A 52 9.26 -5.33 9.86
N GLU A 53 10.00 -5.47 8.78
CA GLU A 53 9.83 -4.65 7.57
C GLU A 53 8.44 -4.83 6.93
N GLN A 54 7.90 -6.05 6.95
CA GLN A 54 6.54 -6.32 6.47
C GLN A 54 5.49 -5.54 7.28
N VAL A 55 5.64 -5.44 8.61
CA VAL A 55 4.73 -4.66 9.47
C VAL A 55 4.81 -3.16 9.14
N HIS A 56 6.02 -2.62 8.96
CA HIS A 56 6.21 -1.21 8.59
C HIS A 56 5.63 -0.91 7.21
N ALA A 57 5.93 -1.75 6.21
CA ALA A 57 5.38 -1.60 4.88
C ALA A 57 3.85 -1.70 4.85
N ARG A 58 3.25 -2.61 5.64
CA ARG A 58 1.80 -2.70 5.80
C ARG A 58 1.22 -1.39 6.31
N ARG A 59 1.84 -0.78 7.33
CA ARG A 59 1.44 0.52 7.86
C ARG A 59 1.49 1.62 6.79
N VAL A 60 2.59 1.70 6.04
CA VAL A 60 2.75 2.68 4.95
C VAL A 60 1.70 2.46 3.85
N SER A 61 1.41 1.21 3.49
CA SER A 61 0.36 0.89 2.51
C SER A 61 -1.03 1.35 2.97
N SER A 62 -1.34 1.24 4.26
CA SER A 62 -2.58 1.75 4.83
C SER A 62 -2.65 3.27 4.80
N GLN A 63 -1.54 3.97 5.04
CA GLN A 63 -1.47 5.43 4.94
C GLN A 63 -1.72 5.90 3.50
N LEU A 64 -1.12 5.23 2.51
CA LEU A 64 -1.38 5.51 1.09
C LEU A 64 -2.86 5.31 0.72
N ARG A 65 -3.51 4.25 1.21
CA ARG A 65 -4.95 4.03 1.02
C ARG A 65 -5.79 5.13 1.65
N ALA A 66 -5.42 5.60 2.84
CA ALA A 66 -6.09 6.72 3.50
C ALA A 66 -5.99 8.01 2.66
N LEU A 67 -4.79 8.33 2.14
CA LEU A 67 -4.59 9.48 1.25
C LEU A 67 -5.47 9.40 -0.02
N LEU A 68 -5.61 8.22 -0.62
CA LEU A 68 -6.53 8.03 -1.76
C LEU A 68 -7.99 8.28 -1.35
N GLY A 69 -8.40 7.82 -0.17
CA GLY A 69 -9.74 8.07 0.36
C GLY A 69 -10.01 9.55 0.66
N GLU A 70 -9.03 10.26 1.22
CA GLU A 70 -9.09 11.72 1.44
C GLU A 70 -9.18 12.48 0.12
N MET A 71 -8.44 12.05 -0.90
CA MET A 71 -8.48 12.63 -2.24
C MET A 71 -9.86 12.44 -2.89
N GLU A 72 -10.49 11.27 -2.74
CA GLU A 72 -11.86 11.03 -3.22
C GLU A 72 -12.89 11.84 -2.42
N ALA A 73 -12.68 12.00 -1.11
CA ALA A 73 -13.53 12.88 -0.29
C ALA A 73 -13.43 14.35 -0.71
N LEU A 74 -12.23 14.80 -1.09
CA LEU A 74 -12.00 16.14 -1.63
C LEU A 74 -12.67 16.29 -3.00
N ARG A 75 -12.55 15.30 -3.88
CA ARG A 75 -13.21 15.26 -5.19
C ARG A 75 -14.72 15.44 -5.08
N ARG A 76 -15.38 14.80 -4.11
CA ARG A 76 -16.83 14.92 -3.86
C ARG A 76 -17.26 16.34 -3.47
N GLN A 77 -16.35 17.15 -2.93
CA GLN A 77 -16.61 18.55 -2.56
C GLN A 77 -16.45 19.51 -3.74
N VAL A 78 -15.81 19.08 -4.85
CA VAL A 78 -15.60 19.91 -6.04
C VAL A 78 -16.87 19.97 -6.91
N CYS A 79 -17.15 21.17 -7.44
CA CYS A 79 -18.22 21.42 -8.41
C CYS A 79 -18.14 20.46 -9.61
N CYS A 80 -19.28 20.02 -10.13
CA CYS A 80 -19.30 19.02 -11.22
C CYS A 80 -18.49 19.45 -12.45
N ALA A 81 -18.51 20.75 -12.79
CA ALA A 81 -17.75 21.31 -13.92
C ALA A 81 -16.22 21.14 -13.79
N ASP A 82 -15.70 21.14 -12.56
CA ASP A 82 -14.27 21.10 -12.29
C ASP A 82 -13.74 19.68 -12.02
N ARG A 83 -14.62 18.70 -11.81
CA ARG A 83 -14.22 17.32 -11.47
C ARG A 83 -13.35 16.66 -12.53
N ALA A 84 -13.65 16.85 -13.81
CA ALA A 84 -12.84 16.30 -14.89
C ALA A 84 -11.40 16.83 -14.87
N ARG A 85 -11.22 18.11 -14.47
CA ARG A 85 -9.89 18.71 -14.32
C ARG A 85 -9.20 18.20 -13.04
N PHE A 86 -9.92 18.08 -11.94
CA PHE A 86 -9.43 17.44 -10.71
C PHE A 86 -8.90 16.03 -10.97
N ASP A 87 -9.66 15.23 -11.73
CA ASP A 87 -9.32 13.85 -12.05
C ASP A 87 -8.02 13.78 -12.86
N LYS A 88 -7.86 14.65 -13.86
CA LYS A 88 -6.61 14.75 -14.64
C LYS A 88 -5.41 15.12 -13.78
N LEU A 89 -5.58 16.04 -12.83
CA LEU A 89 -4.49 16.50 -11.96
C LEU A 89 -4.06 15.45 -10.92
N THR A 90 -4.96 14.53 -10.56
CA THR A 90 -4.70 13.51 -9.53
C THR A 90 -4.38 12.14 -10.11
N GLN A 91 -4.73 11.89 -11.37
CA GLN A 91 -4.61 10.60 -12.04
C GLN A 91 -3.25 9.95 -11.83
N HIS A 92 -2.16 10.70 -12.09
CA HIS A 92 -0.81 10.17 -11.99
C HIS A 92 -0.47 9.67 -10.58
N SER A 93 -0.77 10.48 -9.55
CA SER A 93 -0.51 10.13 -8.16
C SER A 93 -1.34 8.92 -7.72
N ARG A 94 -2.60 8.81 -8.16
CA ARG A 94 -3.45 7.66 -7.87
C ARG A 94 -2.89 6.38 -8.51
N ASP A 95 -2.53 6.45 -9.79
CA ASP A 95 -2.03 5.30 -10.54
C ASP A 95 -0.70 4.79 -9.97
N LEU A 96 0.23 5.70 -9.64
CA LEU A 96 1.48 5.35 -8.95
C LEU A 96 1.24 4.70 -7.59
N THR A 97 0.30 5.26 -6.81
CA THR A 97 -0.05 4.73 -5.49
C THR A 97 -0.61 3.31 -5.58
N LEU A 98 -1.57 3.09 -6.47
CA LEU A 98 -2.18 1.77 -6.66
C LEU A 98 -1.14 0.76 -7.14
N LYS A 99 -0.31 1.14 -8.12
CA LYS A 99 0.78 0.29 -8.61
C LYS A 99 1.74 -0.09 -7.49
N ALA A 100 2.21 0.87 -6.70
CA ALA A 100 3.15 0.60 -5.62
C ALA A 100 2.56 -0.32 -4.53
N ILE A 101 1.28 -0.15 -4.19
CA ILE A 101 0.59 -1.04 -3.24
C ILE A 101 0.50 -2.46 -3.82
N MET A 102 0.11 -2.62 -5.09
CA MET A 102 0.04 -3.93 -5.74
C MET A 102 1.42 -4.60 -5.81
N ASP A 103 2.44 -3.84 -6.21
CA ASP A 103 3.82 -4.30 -6.30
C ASP A 103 4.39 -4.75 -4.94
N TYR A 104 3.94 -4.12 -3.85
CA TYR A 104 4.27 -4.53 -2.48
C TYR A 104 3.53 -5.80 -2.07
N LEU A 105 2.21 -5.87 -2.29
CA LEU A 105 1.40 -7.05 -1.93
C LEU A 105 1.92 -8.32 -2.61
N GLY A 106 2.33 -8.22 -3.88
CA GLY A 106 2.93 -9.35 -4.58
C GLY A 106 4.28 -9.80 -3.99
N VAL A 107 5.06 -8.90 -3.39
CA VAL A 107 6.30 -9.29 -2.68
C VAL A 107 5.97 -10.04 -1.39
N ILE A 108 4.99 -9.55 -0.62
CA ILE A 108 4.56 -10.21 0.61
C ILE A 108 4.03 -11.61 0.33
N GLU A 109 3.19 -11.77 -0.69
CA GLU A 109 2.65 -13.06 -1.09
C GLU A 109 3.76 -14.09 -1.34
N ARG A 110 4.77 -13.72 -2.16
CA ARG A 110 5.93 -14.58 -2.44
C ARG A 110 6.75 -14.91 -1.19
N SER A 111 7.00 -13.92 -0.36
CA SER A 111 7.80 -14.12 0.85
C SER A 111 7.10 -15.01 1.89
N CYS A 112 5.78 -14.86 2.05
CA CYS A 112 4.99 -15.74 2.91
C CYS A 112 5.01 -17.21 2.42
N ILE A 113 4.90 -17.44 1.11
CA ILE A 113 4.99 -18.78 0.52
C ILE A 113 6.36 -19.40 0.83
N ALA A 114 7.46 -18.67 0.58
CA ALA A 114 8.81 -19.15 0.83
C ALA A 114 9.05 -19.52 2.32
N ILE A 115 8.52 -18.72 3.25
CA ILE A 115 8.59 -19.02 4.69
C ILE A 115 7.81 -20.30 5.04
N VAL A 116 6.60 -20.47 4.49
CA VAL A 116 5.79 -21.68 4.74
C VAL A 116 6.45 -22.93 4.18
N GLU A 117 6.96 -22.86 2.95
CA GLU A 117 7.68 -23.96 2.31
C GLU A 117 8.92 -24.35 3.12
N SER A 118 9.75 -23.37 3.51
CA SER A 118 10.95 -23.64 4.31
C SER A 118 10.63 -24.31 5.67
N ASN A 119 9.51 -23.98 6.29
CA ASN A 119 9.04 -24.64 7.52
C ASN A 119 8.51 -26.05 7.26
N GLN A 120 7.87 -26.31 6.12
CA GLN A 120 7.44 -27.65 5.71
C GLN A 120 8.63 -28.55 5.36
N THR A 121 9.68 -28.05 4.70
CA THR A 121 10.89 -28.84 4.43
C THR A 121 11.62 -29.22 5.73
N ARG A 122 11.65 -28.31 6.72
CA ARG A 122 12.21 -28.59 8.06
C ARG A 122 11.35 -29.55 8.87
N ALA A 123 10.02 -29.44 8.80
CA ALA A 123 9.09 -30.38 9.42
C ALA A 123 9.10 -31.76 8.75
N SER A 124 9.40 -31.83 7.45
CA SER A 124 9.51 -33.10 6.72
C SER A 124 10.89 -33.75 6.86
N ALA A 125 11.93 -32.97 7.15
CA ALA A 125 13.27 -33.48 7.51
C ALA A 125 13.35 -33.96 8.98
N CYS A 126 12.47 -33.44 9.84
CA CYS A 126 12.32 -33.89 11.22
C CYS A 126 11.08 -34.80 11.31
N GLY A 127 11.26 -36.08 10.96
CA GLY A 127 10.18 -37.06 10.95
C GLY A 127 9.33 -37.05 12.24
N GLU A 128 8.02 -37.20 12.03
CA GLU A 128 6.96 -37.40 13.02
C GLU A 128 6.55 -36.20 13.90
N ALA A 129 5.46 -35.50 13.50
CA ALA A 129 4.28 -35.25 14.35
C ALA A 129 3.23 -34.35 13.66
N ARG A 130 2.17 -35.02 13.21
CA ARG A 130 0.75 -34.61 13.21
C ARG A 130 0.36 -33.16 13.61
N VAL A 131 -0.52 -32.60 12.77
CA VAL A 131 -1.50 -31.52 12.98
C VAL A 131 -0.97 -30.08 12.88
N LEU A 132 -1.22 -29.41 11.74
CA LEU A 132 -1.76 -28.04 11.76
C LEU A 132 -2.36 -27.66 10.38
N LEU A 133 -3.58 -28.13 10.12
CA LEU A 133 -4.42 -27.63 9.02
C LEU A 133 -5.66 -26.95 9.62
N LEU A 134 -5.49 -25.84 10.36
CA LEU A 134 -6.63 -25.13 10.96
C LEU A 134 -6.40 -23.61 11.13
N LEU A 135 -5.97 -22.87 10.10
CA LEU A 135 -5.99 -21.40 10.18
C LEU A 135 -6.37 -20.67 8.87
N PHE A 136 -7.25 -21.27 8.05
CA PHE A 136 -8.01 -20.52 7.04
C PHE A 136 -9.47 -21.00 7.00
N SER A 137 -10.20 -20.73 8.07
CA SER A 137 -11.66 -20.70 8.08
C SER A 137 -12.13 -19.84 9.25
N SER A 138 -12.42 -18.57 8.96
CA SER A 138 -13.50 -17.76 9.55
C SER A 138 -13.55 -16.43 8.80
#